data_AF-A0A6L8ETW2-F1
#
_entry.id   AF-A0A6L8ETW2-F1
#
_cell.length_a   1.000
_cell.length_b   1.000
_cell.length_c   1.000
_cell.angle_alpha   90.00
_cell.angle_beta   90.00
_cell.angle_gamma   90.00
#
_symmetry.space_group_name_H-M   'P 1'
#
loop_
_entity.id
_entity.type
_entity.pdbx_description
1 polymer ?
#
loop_
_entity_poly.entity_id
_entity_poly.type
_entity_poly.pdbx_seq_one_letter_code
_entity_poly.pdbx_strand_id
1 'polypeptide(L)'
;MKIVEEREAWIHTHFILDSFYVTPEECRQISIGVEPQLMQLGLQYGLTYNIAPSKHRAIIVLECIPFDSVKVVVKEIINNVIKDFPVRLPEQRNVVTNITVANQETEQADVNIQAPVQ
;
A
#
# COMPACT_ATOMS: atom_id res chain seq x y z
N MET A 1 0.06 12.69 -4.23
CA MET A 1 -0.94 11.59 -4.29
C MET A 1 -2.28 12.16 -4.73
N LYS A 2 -3.21 11.37 -5.26
CA LYS A 2 -4.57 11.85 -5.62
C LYS A 2 -5.64 10.76 -5.53
N ILE A 3 -6.90 11.20 -5.42
CA ILE A 3 -8.07 10.32 -5.58
C ILE A 3 -8.27 10.03 -7.07
N VAL A 4 -8.36 8.74 -7.41
CA VAL A 4 -8.55 8.26 -8.80
C VAL A 4 -9.94 7.69 -9.04
N GLU A 5 -10.65 7.32 -7.99
CA GLU A 5 -11.98 6.74 -8.09
C GLU A 5 -12.75 6.97 -6.79
N GLU A 6 -14.05 7.18 -6.93
CA GLU A 6 -15.01 7.25 -5.85
C GLU A 6 -15.97 6.07 -5.97
N ARG A 7 -16.31 5.46 -4.84
CA ARG A 7 -17.35 4.43 -4.78
C ARG A 7 -18.20 4.63 -3.55
N GLU A 8 -19.50 4.59 -3.72
CA GLU A 8 -20.44 4.51 -2.61
C GLU A 8 -20.71 3.05 -2.26
N ALA A 9 -20.63 2.76 -0.97
CA ALA A 9 -21.19 1.56 -0.39
C ALA A 9 -22.51 1.91 0.30
N TRP A 10 -23.12 0.94 0.97
CA TRP A 10 -24.45 1.11 1.57
C TRP A 10 -24.50 2.18 2.68
N ILE A 11 -23.40 2.41 3.41
CA ILE A 11 -23.35 3.36 4.53
C ILE A 11 -22.14 4.30 4.52
N HIS A 12 -21.27 4.22 3.52
CA HIS A 12 -20.00 4.95 3.50
C HIS A 12 -19.52 5.23 2.08
N THR A 13 -18.64 6.23 1.97
CA THR A 13 -18.02 6.64 0.71
C THR A 13 -16.55 6.23 0.72
N HIS A 14 -16.11 5.56 -0.33
CA HIS A 14 -14.72 5.19 -0.56
C HIS A 14 -14.06 6.17 -1.53
N PHE A 15 -12.95 6.76 -1.09
CA PHE A 15 -12.03 7.52 -1.93
C PHE A 15 -10.79 6.67 -2.19
N ILE A 16 -10.68 6.14 -3.41
CA ILE A 16 -9.58 5.26 -3.81
C ILE A 16 -8.42 6.13 -4.32
N LEU A 17 -7.22 5.91 -3.78
CA LEU A 17 -6.03 6.69 -4.09
C LEU A 17 -5.19 6.04 -5.21
N ASP A 18 -4.31 6.82 -5.83
CA ASP A 18 -3.30 6.33 -6.78
C ASP A 18 -2.09 5.63 -6.12
N SER A 19 -2.02 5.62 -4.79
CA SER A 19 -0.97 4.95 -4.02
C SER A 19 -1.41 3.56 -3.54
N PHE A 20 -0.45 2.64 -3.41
CA PHE A 20 -0.68 1.29 -2.88
C PHE A 20 -1.02 1.30 -1.38
N TYR A 21 -0.34 2.16 -0.62
CA TYR A 21 -0.56 2.34 0.81
C TYR A 21 -0.34 3.80 1.25
N VAL A 22 -0.86 4.12 2.42
CA VAL A 22 -0.65 5.38 3.16
C VAL A 22 -0.01 4.99 4.49
N THR A 23 1.05 5.69 4.89
CA THR A 23 1.73 5.41 6.15
C THR A 23 0.91 5.90 7.35
N PRO A 24 1.13 5.36 8.57
CA PRO A 24 0.43 5.84 9.76
C PRO A 24 0.60 7.35 10.01
N GLU A 25 1.78 7.90 9.73
CA GLU A 25 2.03 9.35 9.86
C GLU A 25 1.22 10.15 8.83
N GLU A 26 1.18 9.71 7.58
CA GLU A 26 0.33 10.34 6.55
C GLU A 26 -1.15 10.23 6.90
N CYS A 27 -1.63 9.11 7.44
CA CYS A 27 -3.00 8.97 7.94
C CYS A 27 -3.29 10.01 9.04
N ARG A 28 -2.37 10.22 9.98
CA ARG A 28 -2.49 11.23 11.02
C ARG A 28 -2.57 12.64 10.42
N GLN A 29 -1.74 12.95 9.43
CA GLN A 29 -1.76 14.24 8.73
C GLN A 29 -3.06 14.44 7.95
N ILE A 30 -3.60 13.39 7.32
CA ILE A 30 -4.91 13.44 6.66
C ILE A 30 -6.00 13.77 7.68
N SER A 31 -6.05 13.05 8.79
CA SER A 31 -7.03 13.32 9.86
C SER A 31 -6.95 14.78 10.33
N ILE A 32 -5.74 15.29 10.62
CA ILE A 32 -5.57 16.69 11.06
C ILE A 32 -6.04 17.71 10.00
N GLY A 33 -5.78 17.45 8.71
CA GLY A 33 -6.12 18.37 7.63
C GLY A 33 -7.58 18.32 7.18
N VAL A 34 -8.22 17.15 7.28
CA VAL A 34 -9.55 16.87 6.72
C VAL A 34 -10.64 16.98 7.79
N GLU A 35 -10.45 16.37 8.96
CA GLU A 35 -11.49 16.26 9.99
C GLU A 35 -12.09 17.60 10.44
N PRO A 36 -11.30 18.66 10.70
CA PRO A 36 -11.87 19.96 11.06
C PRO A 36 -12.80 20.54 9.99
N GLN A 37 -12.51 20.27 8.72
CA GLN A 37 -13.33 20.74 7.61
C GLN A 37 -14.63 19.92 7.48
N LEU A 38 -14.57 18.61 7.70
CA LEU A 38 -15.76 17.76 7.76
C LEU A 38 -16.71 18.22 8.88
N MET A 39 -16.17 18.57 10.05
CA MET A 39 -16.95 19.13 11.16
C MET A 39 -17.62 20.47 10.78
N GLN A 40 -16.91 21.36 10.08
CA GLN A 40 -17.47 22.64 9.62
C GLN A 40 -18.59 22.46 8.59
N LEU A 41 -18.54 21.39 7.79
CA LEU A 41 -19.61 21.00 6.87
C LEU A 41 -20.81 20.37 7.58
N GLY A 42 -20.76 20.19 8.91
CA GLY A 42 -21.84 19.62 9.71
C GLY A 42 -22.00 18.10 9.52
N LEU A 43 -20.95 17.40 9.06
CA LEU A 43 -21.01 15.96 8.84
C LEU A 43 -20.82 15.20 10.15
N GLN A 44 -21.66 14.20 10.40
CA GLN A 44 -21.37 13.12 11.33
C GLN A 44 -20.60 12.04 10.55
N TYR A 45 -19.38 11.72 10.96
CA TYR A 45 -18.49 10.85 10.20
C TYR A 45 -17.61 9.97 11.09
N GLY A 46 -17.13 8.88 10.50
CA GLY A 46 -15.90 8.18 10.87
C GLY A 46 -14.93 8.24 9.69
N LEU A 47 -13.62 8.31 9.96
CA LEU A 47 -12.59 8.33 8.92
C LEU A 47 -11.62 7.17 9.14
N THR A 48 -11.62 6.20 8.22
CA THR A 48 -10.76 5.02 8.31
C THR A 48 -9.91 4.83 7.06
N TYR A 49 -8.80 4.11 7.21
CA TYR A 49 -7.80 3.94 6.16
C TYR A 49 -7.57 2.45 5.93
N ASN A 50 -7.73 2.00 4.69
CA ASN A 50 -7.67 0.58 4.33
C ASN A 50 -6.94 0.37 3.00
N ILE A 51 -6.73 -0.90 2.63
CA ILE A 51 -6.25 -1.29 1.30
C ILE A 51 -7.40 -1.97 0.56
N ALA A 52 -7.68 -1.50 -0.66
CA ALA A 52 -8.65 -2.07 -1.57
C ALA A 52 -8.36 -3.55 -1.84
N PRO A 53 -9.29 -4.48 -1.55
CA PRO A 53 -9.06 -5.91 -1.77
C PRO A 53 -8.77 -6.25 -3.24
N SER A 54 -9.39 -5.53 -4.17
CA SER A 54 -9.34 -5.87 -5.61
C SER A 54 -8.26 -5.15 -6.41
N LYS A 55 -7.80 -3.98 -5.96
CA LYS A 55 -6.86 -3.14 -6.71
C LYS A 55 -5.53 -2.92 -5.99
N HIS A 56 -5.40 -3.42 -4.75
CA HIS A 56 -4.28 -3.15 -3.86
C HIS A 56 -3.89 -1.66 -3.84
N ARG A 57 -4.89 -0.80 -3.63
CA ARG A 57 -4.73 0.65 -3.54
C ARG A 57 -5.16 1.10 -2.17
N ALA A 58 -4.55 2.14 -1.65
CA ALA A 58 -5.02 2.78 -0.44
C ALA A 58 -6.43 3.34 -0.66
N ILE A 59 -7.28 3.18 0.35
CA ILE A 59 -8.64 3.72 0.41
C ILE A 59 -8.76 4.56 1.66
N ILE A 60 -9.30 5.76 1.49
CA ILE A 60 -9.85 6.55 2.60
C ILE A 60 -11.35 6.27 2.61
N VAL A 61 -11.84 5.75 3.73
CA VAL A 61 -13.25 5.44 3.96
C VAL A 61 -13.84 6.55 4.80
N LEU A 62 -14.81 7.26 4.24
CA LEU A 62 -15.65 8.19 4.97
C LEU A 62 -16.93 7.46 5.37
N GLU A 63 -17.12 7.21 6.66
CA GLU A 63 -18.29 6.52 7.22
C GLU A 63 -19.53 7.43 7.27
N CYS A 64 -19.88 7.98 6.11
CA CYS A 64 -21.15 8.61 5.81
C CYS A 64 -21.32 8.69 4.28
N ILE A 65 -22.55 8.96 3.82
CA ILE A 65 -22.85 9.22 2.42
C ILE A 65 -23.30 10.68 2.32
N PRO A 66 -22.38 11.63 2.07
CA PRO A 66 -22.73 13.03 1.91
C PRO A 66 -23.52 13.23 0.61
N PHE A 67 -24.35 14.28 0.57
CA PHE A 67 -24.97 14.77 -0.67
C PHE A 67 -23.90 15.05 -1.72
N ASP A 68 -24.23 14.91 -3.00
CA ASP A 68 -23.25 15.02 -4.10
C ASP A 68 -22.49 16.33 -4.11
N SER A 69 -23.15 17.45 -3.80
CA SER A 69 -22.49 18.76 -3.68
C SER A 69 -21.42 18.77 -2.57
N VAL A 70 -21.73 18.17 -1.42
CA VAL A 70 -20.80 18.07 -0.28
C VAL A 70 -19.70 17.07 -0.58
N LYS A 71 -20.01 15.98 -1.27
CA LYS A 71 -19.03 14.95 -1.69
C LYS A 71 -17.92 15.54 -2.56
N VAL A 72 -18.27 16.41 -3.51
CA VAL A 72 -17.31 17.14 -4.35
C VAL A 72 -16.38 17.98 -3.48
N VAL A 73 -16.92 18.72 -2.51
CA VAL A 73 -16.12 19.53 -1.58
C VAL A 73 -15.19 18.65 -0.74
N VAL A 74 -15.70 17.55 -0.18
CA VAL A 74 -14.88 16.61 0.61
C VAL A 74 -13.75 16.03 -0.23
N LYS A 75 -14.02 15.64 -1.47
CA LYS A 75 -13.01 15.15 -2.41
C LYS A 75 -11.92 16.19 -2.66
N GLU A 76 -12.29 17.46 -2.85
CA GLU A 76 -11.33 18.55 -3.03
C GLU A 76 -10.46 18.76 -1.79
N ILE A 77 -11.08 18.76 -0.60
CA ILE A 77 -10.37 18.87 0.68
C ILE A 77 -9.33 17.75 0.82
N ILE A 78 -9.74 16.49 0.62
CA ILE A 78 -8.83 15.35 0.72
C ILE A 78 -7.69 15.49 -0.30
N ASN A 79 -8.00 15.79 -1.57
CA ASN A 79 -6.97 15.98 -2.60
C ASN A 79 -5.98 17.09 -2.24
N ASN A 80 -6.45 18.20 -1.67
CA ASN A 80 -5.58 19.29 -1.24
C ASN A 80 -4.61 18.89 -0.13
N VAL A 81 -5.04 18.03 0.79
CA VAL A 81 -4.19 17.53 1.88
C VAL A 81 -3.16 16.51 1.38
N ILE A 82 -3.55 15.61 0.46
CA ILE A 82 -2.66 14.52 0.00
C ILE A 82 -1.82 14.87 -1.24
N LYS A 83 -2.01 16.05 -1.85
CA LYS A 83 -1.38 16.42 -3.13
C LYS A 83 0.15 16.23 -3.11
N ASP A 84 0.79 16.61 -2.00
CA ASP A 84 2.25 16.58 -1.83
C ASP A 84 2.77 15.23 -1.29
N PHE A 85 1.88 14.29 -0.98
CA PHE A 85 2.29 12.98 -0.46
C PHE A 85 2.87 12.11 -1.59
N PRO A 86 3.90 11.30 -1.31
CA PRO A 86 4.49 10.41 -2.31
C PRO A 86 3.49 9.33 -2.76
N VAL A 87 3.53 9.00 -4.04
CA VAL A 87 2.79 7.86 -4.61
C VAL A 87 3.66 6.62 -4.50
N ARG A 88 3.13 5.56 -3.88
CA ARG A 88 3.86 4.30 -3.69
C ARG A 88 3.29 3.22 -4.59
N LEU A 89 4.16 2.57 -5.34
CA LEU A 89 3.81 1.45 -6.20
C LEU A 89 3.98 0.13 -5.45
N PRO A 90 3.22 -0.92 -5.80
CA PRO A 90 3.48 -2.26 -5.27
C PRO A 90 4.93 -2.66 -5.54
N GLU A 91 5.63 -3.19 -4.53
CA GLU A 91 6.91 -3.84 -4.76
C GLU A 91 6.70 -5.01 -5.72
N GLN A 92 7.37 -4.96 -6.88
CA GLN A 92 7.51 -6.15 -7.72
C GLN A 92 8.40 -7.12 -6.94
N ARG A 93 7.80 -8.17 -6.37
CA ARG A 93 8.60 -9.29 -5.84
C ARG A 93 9.39 -9.86 -7.01
N ASN A 94 10.67 -9.53 -7.09
CA ASN A 94 11.61 -10.25 -7.95
C ASN A 94 11.57 -11.71 -7.51
N VAL A 95 10.98 -12.57 -8.33
CA VAL A 95 11.02 -14.02 -8.15
C VAL A 95 12.49 -14.44 -8.26
N VAL A 96 13.11 -14.78 -7.13
CA VAL A 96 14.44 -15.41 -7.12
C VAL A 96 14.23 -16.91 -7.30
N THR A 97 14.24 -17.41 -8.54
CA THR A 97 14.44 -18.85 -8.80
C THR A 97 15.92 -19.17 -8.63
N ASN A 98 16.38 -19.31 -7.38
CA ASN A 98 17.66 -19.97 -7.10
C ASN A 98 17.36 -21.38 -6.57
N ILE A 99 16.99 -22.27 -7.50
CA ILE A 99 17.11 -23.71 -7.26
C ILE A 99 18.45 -24.12 -7.87
N THR A 100 19.49 -24.24 -7.03
CA THR A 100 20.72 -24.94 -7.41
C THR A 100 20.55 -26.39 -6.97
N VAL A 101 20.27 -27.29 -7.92
CA VAL A 101 20.36 -28.73 -7.68
C VAL A 101 21.86 -29.08 -7.66
N ALA A 102 22.43 -29.25 -6.48
CA ALA A 102 23.75 -29.84 -6.35
C ALA A 102 23.62 -31.35 -6.65
N ASN A 103 24.08 -31.76 -7.83
CA ASN A 103 24.34 -33.17 -8.13
C ASN A 103 25.73 -33.27 -8.74
N GLN A 104 26.65 -33.84 -7.95
CA GLN A 104 27.68 -34.83 -8.29
C GLN A 104 28.93 -34.67 -7.41
N GLU A 105 28.92 -35.35 -6.27
CA GLU A 105 30.08 -36.14 -5.79
C GLU A 105 30.39 -37.15 -6.93
N THR A 106 31.61 -37.50 -7.35
CA THR A 106 32.94 -37.45 -6.74
C THR A 106 33.94 -37.63 -7.89
N GLU A 107 34.92 -36.75 -8.05
CA GLU A 107 36.18 -37.10 -8.73
C GLU A 107 37.31 -36.31 -8.06
N GLN A 108 38.19 -37.00 -7.34
CA GLN A 108 39.59 -36.60 -7.24
C GLN A 108 40.47 -37.82 -6.94
N ALA A 109 41.40 -38.04 -7.85
CA ALA A 109 42.39 -39.11 -7.90
C ALA A 109 43.63 -38.82 -7.04
N ASP A 110 44.25 -39.91 -6.60
CA ASP A 110 45.68 -40.18 -6.34
C ASP A 110 46.49 -39.30 -5.37
N VAL A 111 47.22 -39.95 -4.43
CA VAL A 111 48.70 -40.01 -4.35
C VAL A 111 49.16 -40.92 -3.17
N ASN A 112 49.74 -42.07 -3.55
CA ASN A 112 51.06 -42.61 -3.17
C ASN A 112 51.57 -42.59 -1.70
N ILE A 113 51.79 -43.77 -1.10
CA ILE A 113 52.70 -43.97 0.05
C ILE A 113 53.67 -45.12 -0.27
N GLN A 114 54.96 -44.78 -0.23
CA GLN A 114 56.12 -45.64 -0.45
C GLN A 114 56.31 -46.68 0.66
N ALA A 115 56.73 -47.90 0.30
CA ALA A 115 57.24 -48.94 1.21
C ALA A 115 58.78 -48.89 1.27
N PRO A 116 59.42 -49.25 2.41
CA PRO A 116 60.88 -49.25 2.53
C PRO A 116 61.52 -50.52 1.94
N VAL A 117 62.80 -50.38 1.60
CA VAL A 117 63.67 -51.32 0.89
C VAL A 117 64.45 -52.21 1.88
N GLN A 118 64.75 -53.43 1.41
CA GLN A 118 65.72 -54.46 1.85
C GLN A 118 65.20 -55.55 2.79
#